data_AF-A0A9P5XE39-F1
#
_entry.id   AF-A0A9P5XE39-F1
#
_cell.length_a   1.000
_cell.length_b   1.000
_cell.length_c   1.000
_cell.angle_alpha   90.00
_cell.angle_beta   90.00
_cell.angle_gamma   90.00
#
_symmetry.space_group_name_H-M   'P 1'
#
loop_
_entity.id
_entity.type
_entity.pdbx_description
1 polymer ?
#
loop_
_entity_poly.entity_id
_entity_poly.type
_entity_poly.pdbx_seq_one_letter_code
_entity_poly.pdbx_strand_id
1 'polypeptide(L)'
;MVAPKNATVPAPGTGFTPGQKNTALQSHVAFFDRDDDGIIWPSDTFIGMREVKFNLFWTIVAVLVIHIGFSYAAWGSWIPDPFFRLKINRMHRASELPCAKHGSDSESYTTTGEFDENRFDTVFNMYSKPPHEQLSFTEGVRMIHGNMNPFDPFGWFAAAFEWWATYYLIWPEDGYMKKSDVRAVYNGSIFYHISGREPKY
;
A
#
# COMPACT_ATOMS: atom_id res chain seq x y z
N MET A 1 13.95 -8.12 -9.66
CA MET A 1 12.80 -8.98 -10.04
C MET A 1 11.94 -8.14 -10.94
N VAL A 2 11.55 -8.62 -12.11
CA VAL A 2 10.71 -7.83 -13.02
C VAL A 2 9.26 -8.04 -12.63
N ALA A 3 8.53 -6.97 -12.31
CA ALA A 3 7.09 -7.05 -12.14
C ALA A 3 6.44 -7.61 -13.43
N PRO A 4 5.61 -8.65 -13.33
CA PRO A 4 5.01 -9.28 -14.50
C PRO A 4 3.77 -8.51 -14.98
N LYS A 5 3.63 -8.45 -16.31
CA LYS A 5 2.61 -7.67 -17.04
C LYS A 5 1.15 -7.96 -16.67
N ASN A 6 0.86 -9.06 -15.98
CA ASN A 6 -0.50 -9.57 -15.73
C ASN A 6 -0.91 -9.52 -14.24
N ALA A 7 -0.23 -8.73 -13.41
CA ALA A 7 -0.57 -8.61 -11.99
C ALA A 7 -1.91 -7.91 -11.71
N THR A 8 -2.82 -7.74 -12.67
CA THR A 8 -4.05 -6.91 -12.52
C THR A 8 -5.24 -7.63 -11.87
N VAL A 9 -5.09 -8.88 -11.43
CA VAL A 9 -6.19 -9.65 -10.82
C VAL A 9 -6.48 -9.14 -9.41
N PRO A 10 -7.70 -8.71 -9.05
CA PRO A 10 -7.99 -8.16 -7.74
C PRO A 10 -7.66 -9.13 -6.60
N ALA A 11 -7.08 -8.61 -5.51
CA ALA A 11 -6.89 -9.34 -4.25
C ALA A 11 -8.26 -9.68 -3.58
N PRO A 12 -8.30 -10.44 -2.46
CA PRO A 12 -9.51 -11.07 -1.91
C PRO A 12 -10.77 -10.21 -1.92
N GLY A 13 -11.85 -10.77 -2.49
CA GLY A 13 -13.14 -10.09 -2.69
C GLY A 13 -14.13 -10.23 -1.53
N THR A 14 -13.85 -11.04 -0.51
CA THR A 14 -14.68 -11.16 0.71
C THR A 14 -14.26 -10.13 1.73
N GLY A 15 -15.19 -9.26 2.12
CA GLY A 15 -14.94 -8.21 3.10
C GLY A 15 -14.69 -8.74 4.50
N PHE A 16 -13.77 -8.10 5.23
CA PHE A 16 -13.57 -8.34 6.67
C PHE A 16 -14.81 -7.99 7.52
N THR A 17 -15.80 -7.31 6.93
CA THR A 17 -17.15 -7.15 7.48
C THR A 17 -18.09 -8.14 6.79
N PRO A 18 -18.85 -8.97 7.54
CA PRO A 18 -19.80 -9.91 6.96
C PRO A 18 -20.75 -9.24 5.95
N GLY A 19 -20.78 -9.77 4.72
CA GLY A 19 -21.65 -9.28 3.65
C GLY A 19 -21.15 -8.04 2.90
N GLN A 20 -19.95 -7.54 3.20
CA GLN A 20 -19.31 -6.46 2.44
C GLN A 20 -18.17 -6.99 1.58
N LYS A 21 -17.70 -6.19 0.61
CA LYS A 21 -16.44 -6.42 -0.11
C LYS A 21 -15.36 -5.55 0.51
N ASN A 22 -14.11 -5.98 0.39
CA ASN A 22 -12.97 -5.15 0.77
C ASN A 22 -12.86 -3.94 -0.14
N THR A 23 -12.50 -2.79 0.43
CA THR A 23 -11.97 -1.67 -0.34
C THR A 23 -10.62 -2.03 -0.97
N ALA A 24 -10.14 -1.23 -1.91
CA ALA A 24 -8.83 -1.47 -2.51
C ALA A 24 -7.69 -1.44 -1.48
N LEU A 25 -7.72 -0.52 -0.50
CA LEU A 25 -6.73 -0.46 0.57
C LEU A 25 -6.81 -1.67 1.52
N GLN A 26 -8.03 -2.12 1.85
CA GLN A 26 -8.21 -3.35 2.62
C GLN A 26 -7.64 -4.56 1.87
N SER A 27 -7.90 -4.64 0.56
CA SER A 27 -7.38 -5.69 -0.31
C SER A 27 -5.85 -5.65 -0.42
N HIS A 28 -5.26 -4.44 -0.44
CA HIS A 28 -3.81 -4.24 -0.41
C HIS A 28 -3.18 -4.85 0.84
N VAL A 29 -3.73 -4.57 2.02
CA VAL A 29 -3.16 -5.07 3.28
C VAL A 29 -3.55 -6.52 3.59
N ALA A 30 -4.65 -7.02 3.02
CA ALA A 30 -5.14 -8.39 3.22
C ALA A 30 -4.12 -9.46 2.83
N PHE A 31 -3.19 -9.14 1.93
CA PHE A 31 -2.04 -10.00 1.67
C PHE A 31 -1.28 -10.33 2.96
N PHE A 32 -1.09 -9.39 3.87
CA PHE A 32 -0.28 -9.65 5.05
C PHE A 32 -1.00 -10.49 6.08
N ASP A 33 -2.33 -10.47 6.15
CA ASP A 33 -3.13 -11.32 7.06
C ASP A 33 -3.22 -12.77 6.55
N ARG A 34 -2.43 -13.65 7.16
CA ARG A 34 -2.23 -15.03 6.68
C ARG A 34 -3.28 -15.99 7.21
N ASP A 35 -3.73 -15.78 8.43
CA ASP A 35 -4.72 -16.60 9.12
C ASP A 35 -6.15 -16.09 8.95
N ASP A 36 -6.34 -14.94 8.30
CA ASP A 36 -7.64 -14.39 7.89
C ASP A 36 -8.51 -14.00 9.10
N ASP A 37 -7.87 -13.50 10.17
CA ASP A 37 -8.54 -13.05 11.39
C ASP A 37 -8.83 -11.54 11.38
N GLY A 38 -8.40 -10.83 10.34
CA GLY A 38 -8.53 -9.38 10.16
C GLY A 38 -7.49 -8.56 10.92
N ILE A 39 -6.47 -9.20 11.52
CA ILE A 39 -5.45 -8.59 12.37
C ILE A 39 -4.05 -8.88 11.82
N ILE A 40 -3.33 -7.83 11.42
CA ILE A 40 -1.94 -7.98 10.96
C ILE A 40 -1.00 -7.78 12.15
N TRP A 41 -0.26 -8.82 12.50
CA TRP A 41 0.83 -8.76 13.46
C TRP A 41 2.14 -8.31 12.82
N PRO A 42 3.09 -7.78 13.62
CA PRO A 42 4.46 -7.56 13.14
C PRO A 42 5.11 -8.78 12.47
N SER A 43 4.81 -9.99 12.95
CA SER A 43 5.24 -11.25 12.34
C SER A 43 4.63 -11.50 10.96
N ASP A 44 3.38 -11.12 10.76
CA ASP A 44 2.67 -11.28 9.49
C ASP A 44 3.27 -10.39 8.43
N THR A 45 3.50 -9.12 8.76
CA THR A 45 4.24 -8.21 7.89
C THR A 45 5.65 -8.71 7.63
N PHE A 46 6.38 -9.19 8.65
CA PHE A 46 7.71 -9.75 8.44
C PHE A 46 7.69 -10.87 7.39
N ILE A 47 6.82 -11.86 7.57
CA ILE A 47 6.74 -13.02 6.66
C ILE A 47 6.27 -12.57 5.27
N GLY A 48 5.22 -11.75 5.18
CA GLY A 48 4.70 -11.27 3.90
C GLY A 48 5.73 -10.48 3.11
N MET A 49 6.52 -9.62 3.76
CA MET A 49 7.62 -8.89 3.11
C MET A 49 8.69 -9.86 2.57
N ARG A 50 8.98 -10.96 3.28
CA ARG A 50 9.90 -12.00 2.78
C ARG A 50 9.32 -12.76 1.59
N GLU A 51 8.00 -13.00 1.57
CA GLU A 51 7.30 -13.65 0.47
C GLU A 51 7.35 -12.80 -0.80
N VAL A 52 7.20 -11.47 -0.67
CA VAL A 52 7.41 -10.50 -1.75
C VAL A 52 8.88 -10.11 -1.96
N LYS A 53 9.79 -10.93 -1.42
CA LYS A 53 11.23 -10.96 -1.73
C LYS A 53 12.01 -9.71 -1.29
N PHE A 54 11.51 -8.99 -0.28
CA PHE A 54 12.34 -8.04 0.44
C PHE A 54 13.46 -8.78 1.17
N ASN A 55 14.65 -8.17 1.18
CA ASN A 55 15.78 -8.71 1.93
C ASN A 55 15.58 -8.47 3.43
N LEU A 56 16.38 -9.14 4.27
CA LEU A 56 16.21 -9.07 5.72
C LEU A 56 16.26 -7.65 6.28
N PHE A 57 17.19 -6.82 5.80
CA PHE A 57 17.34 -5.45 6.24
C PHE A 57 16.06 -4.65 5.97
N TRP A 58 15.59 -4.66 4.71
CA TRP A 58 14.40 -3.91 4.34
C TRP A 58 13.11 -4.47 4.95
N THR A 59 13.03 -5.77 5.21
CA THR A 59 11.92 -6.36 5.95
C THR A 59 11.85 -5.82 7.38
N ILE A 60 12.97 -5.77 8.11
CA ILE A 60 12.99 -5.23 9.47
C ILE A 60 12.58 -3.76 9.47
N VAL A 61 13.12 -2.97 8.54
CA VAL A 61 12.75 -1.55 8.39
C VAL A 61 11.25 -1.40 8.12
N ALA A 62 10.69 -2.18 7.18
CA ALA A 62 9.27 -2.13 6.85
C ALA A 62 8.37 -2.47 8.04
N VAL A 63 8.70 -3.53 8.80
CA VAL A 63 7.94 -3.90 10.00
C VAL A 63 7.92 -2.77 11.01
N LEU A 64 9.08 -2.14 11.27
CA LEU A 64 9.16 -1.02 12.21
C LEU A 64 8.34 0.18 11.73
N VAL A 65 8.53 0.59 10.48
CA VAL A 65 7.84 1.76 9.90
C VAL A 65 6.32 1.55 9.90
N ILE A 66 5.86 0.39 9.44
CA ILE A 66 4.43 0.09 9.31
C ILE A 66 3.76 0.00 10.69
N HIS A 67 4.32 -0.79 11.61
CA HIS A 67 3.66 -1.05 12.89
C HIS A 67 3.80 0.12 13.87
N ILE A 68 4.94 0.81 13.91
CA ILE A 68 5.08 2.01 14.76
C ILE A 68 4.26 3.18 14.17
N GLY A 69 4.24 3.33 12.84
CA GLY A 69 3.57 4.43 12.18
C GLY A 69 2.03 4.32 12.19
N PHE A 70 1.49 3.12 12.00
CA PHE A 70 0.05 2.96 11.74
C PHE A 70 -0.74 2.24 12.83
N SER A 71 -0.10 1.54 13.79
CA SER A 71 -0.84 0.74 14.78
C SER A 71 -1.86 1.54 15.58
N TYR A 72 -1.51 2.74 16.05
CA TYR A 72 -2.45 3.56 16.81
C TYR A 72 -3.69 3.94 15.97
N ALA A 73 -3.47 4.40 14.72
CA ALA A 73 -4.55 4.78 13.82
C ALA A 73 -5.43 3.56 13.43
N ALA A 74 -4.80 2.43 13.12
CA ALA A 74 -5.48 1.21 12.70
C ALA A 74 -6.15 0.44 13.86
N TRP A 75 -5.88 0.76 15.12
CA TRP A 75 -6.40 -0.02 16.25
C TRP A 75 -7.82 0.37 16.67
N GLY A 76 -8.16 1.67 16.60
CA GLY A 76 -9.48 2.18 16.92
C GLY A 76 -9.82 2.22 18.42
N SER A 77 -8.81 2.41 19.29
CA SER A 77 -8.98 2.60 20.74
C SER A 77 -8.16 3.80 21.20
N TRP A 78 -8.59 4.44 22.29
CA TRP A 78 -7.81 5.49 22.96
C TRP A 78 -6.50 4.96 23.57
N ILE A 79 -6.49 3.69 23.97
CA ILE A 79 -5.30 3.01 24.48
C ILE A 79 -4.60 2.33 23.29
N PRO A 80 -3.33 2.67 23.00
CA PRO A 80 -2.55 2.00 21.96
C PRO A 80 -2.44 0.49 22.20
N ASP A 81 -2.38 -0.29 21.14
CA ASP A 81 -2.10 -1.73 21.24
C ASP A 81 -0.64 -1.96 21.60
N PRO A 82 -0.31 -2.61 22.74
CA PRO A 82 1.09 -2.85 23.12
C PRO A 82 1.84 -3.80 22.17
N PHE A 83 1.11 -4.52 21.31
CA PHE A 83 1.68 -5.40 20.30
C PHE A 83 1.78 -4.77 18.91
N PHE A 84 1.40 -3.49 18.78
CA PHE A 84 1.45 -2.72 17.54
C PHE A 84 0.71 -3.37 16.36
N ARG A 85 -0.39 -4.08 16.60
CA ARG A 85 -1.17 -4.76 15.55
C ARG A 85 -2.01 -3.79 14.73
N LEU A 86 -2.40 -4.21 13.53
CA LEU A 86 -3.23 -3.43 12.61
C LEU A 86 -4.55 -4.16 12.37
N LYS A 87 -5.69 -3.46 12.45
CA LYS A 87 -7.00 -4.03 12.07
C LYS A 87 -7.35 -3.67 10.64
N ILE A 88 -7.57 -4.66 9.79
CA ILE A 88 -7.87 -4.39 8.37
C ILE A 88 -9.23 -3.71 8.21
N ASN A 89 -10.20 -4.06 9.04
CA ASN A 89 -11.50 -3.38 9.05
C ASN A 89 -11.42 -1.90 9.46
N ARG A 90 -10.26 -1.37 9.86
CA ARG A 90 -10.00 0.06 10.13
C ARG A 90 -9.15 0.73 9.06
N MET A 91 -8.79 0.03 7.98
CA MET A 91 -8.05 0.58 6.83
C MET A 91 -8.97 1.38 5.90
N HIS A 92 -9.72 2.30 6.51
CA HIS A 92 -10.57 3.31 5.89
C HIS A 92 -10.85 4.39 6.95
N ARG A 93 -11.27 5.60 6.54
CA ARG A 93 -11.76 6.58 7.50
C ARG A 93 -13.11 6.15 8.05
N ALA A 94 -13.15 5.68 9.30
CA ALA A 94 -14.37 5.66 10.10
C ALA A 94 -14.60 7.06 10.70
N SER A 95 -15.86 7.46 10.88
CA SER A 95 -16.27 8.83 11.27
C SER A 95 -15.74 9.33 12.63
N GLU A 96 -15.11 8.48 13.44
CA GLU A 96 -14.77 8.80 14.83
C GLU A 96 -13.29 8.60 15.20
N LEU A 97 -12.43 8.05 14.33
CA LEU A 97 -11.02 7.77 14.63
C LEU A 97 -10.09 8.02 13.42
N PRO A 98 -8.78 8.29 13.64
CA PRO A 98 -7.84 8.62 12.58
C PRO A 98 -7.65 7.47 11.59
N CYS A 99 -7.61 7.81 10.30
CA CYS A 99 -7.41 6.86 9.21
C CYS A 99 -5.95 6.39 9.16
N ALA A 100 -5.71 5.15 8.75
CA ALA A 100 -4.37 4.63 8.43
C ALA A 100 -3.83 5.14 7.07
N LYS A 101 -4.29 6.31 6.62
CA LYS A 101 -3.81 7.07 5.47
C LYS A 101 -3.29 8.41 5.97
N HIS A 102 -2.15 8.84 5.45
CA HIS A 102 -1.55 10.15 5.74
C HIS A 102 -1.97 11.19 4.69
N GLY A 103 -1.71 12.46 4.96
CA GLY A 103 -2.21 13.55 4.11
C GLY A 103 -1.42 13.71 2.81
N SER A 104 -0.12 13.44 2.86
CA SER A 104 0.81 13.62 1.75
C SER A 104 0.96 12.32 0.98
N ASP A 105 0.06 12.03 0.04
CA ASP A 105 0.13 10.82 -0.77
C ASP A 105 -0.24 11.08 -2.25
N SER A 106 -0.45 10.03 -3.04
CA SER A 106 -0.86 10.17 -4.44
C SER A 106 -2.34 10.55 -4.62
N GLU A 107 -3.12 10.57 -3.53
CA GLU A 107 -4.58 10.67 -3.49
C GLU A 107 -5.34 9.59 -4.27
N SER A 108 -4.66 8.55 -4.76
CA SER A 108 -5.29 7.48 -5.56
C SER A 108 -6.21 6.59 -4.75
N TYR A 109 -6.04 6.55 -3.42
CA TYR A 109 -7.10 6.10 -2.52
C TYR A 109 -7.99 7.26 -2.09
N THR A 110 -9.30 7.05 -2.14
CA THR A 110 -10.25 7.92 -1.48
C THR A 110 -10.03 7.87 0.04
N THR A 111 -10.64 8.82 0.74
CA THR A 111 -10.64 8.87 2.20
C THR A 111 -11.19 7.59 2.85
N THR A 112 -12.06 6.84 2.17
CA THR A 112 -12.63 5.57 2.64
C THR A 112 -11.83 4.35 2.18
N GLY A 113 -10.65 4.53 1.57
CA GLY A 113 -9.78 3.43 1.13
C GLY A 113 -10.15 2.81 -0.23
N GLU A 114 -11.12 3.38 -0.95
CA GLU A 114 -11.46 2.94 -2.31
C GLU A 114 -10.43 3.44 -3.31
N PHE A 115 -10.20 2.69 -4.38
CA PHE A 115 -9.32 3.14 -5.46
C PHE A 115 -10.07 4.07 -6.42
N ASP A 116 -9.54 5.26 -6.63
CA ASP A 116 -10.07 6.24 -7.58
C ASP A 116 -9.18 6.27 -8.84
N GLU A 117 -9.69 5.64 -9.90
CA GLU A 117 -8.98 5.53 -11.18
C GLU A 117 -8.71 6.90 -11.83
N ASN A 118 -9.61 7.87 -11.67
CA ASN A 118 -9.42 9.20 -12.25
C ASN A 118 -8.28 9.94 -11.55
N ARG A 119 -8.22 9.87 -10.21
CA ARG A 119 -7.12 10.48 -9.44
C ARG A 119 -5.79 9.80 -9.74
N PHE A 120 -5.79 8.47 -9.81
CA PHE A 120 -4.62 7.70 -10.21
C PHE A 120 -4.12 8.11 -11.61
N ASP A 121 -5.01 8.21 -12.60
CA ASP A 121 -4.67 8.63 -13.95
C ASP A 121 -4.16 10.09 -13.98
N THR A 122 -4.75 10.96 -13.16
CA THR A 122 -4.32 12.37 -13.03
C THR A 122 -2.89 12.47 -12.52
N VAL A 123 -2.47 11.63 -11.56
CA VAL A 123 -1.08 11.58 -11.08
C VAL A 123 -0.12 11.28 -12.23
N PHE A 124 -0.42 10.26 -13.06
CA PHE A 124 0.43 9.94 -14.21
C PHE A 124 0.48 11.10 -15.21
N ASN A 125 -0.65 11.70 -15.54
CA ASN A 125 -0.71 12.84 -16.47
C ASN A 125 0.12 14.05 -15.99
N MET A 126 0.14 14.32 -14.67
CA MET A 126 0.89 15.45 -14.11
C MET A 126 2.41 15.21 -14.04
N TYR A 127 2.83 13.96 -13.77
CA TYR A 127 4.22 13.70 -13.37
C TYR A 127 5.04 12.91 -14.37
N SER A 128 4.43 12.11 -15.23
CA SER A 128 5.13 11.36 -16.27
C SER A 128 5.18 12.11 -17.60
N LYS A 129 6.13 11.76 -18.46
CA LYS A 129 6.12 12.20 -19.86
C LYS A 129 5.03 11.49 -20.69
N PRO A 130 4.50 12.13 -21.76
CA PRO A 130 3.66 11.46 -22.74
C PRO A 130 4.34 10.17 -23.25
N PRO A 131 3.60 9.05 -23.41
CA PRO A 131 2.13 8.95 -23.41
C PRO A 131 1.49 8.73 -22.02
N HIS A 132 2.21 8.99 -20.92
CA HIS A 132 1.72 8.86 -19.53
C HIS A 132 1.45 7.43 -19.03
N GLU A 133 2.18 6.46 -19.58
CA GLU A 133 2.01 5.04 -19.27
C GLU A 133 3.04 4.49 -18.27
N GLN A 134 4.00 5.30 -17.83
CA GLN A 134 5.06 4.87 -16.93
C GLN A 134 5.71 6.04 -16.19
N LEU A 135 6.31 5.75 -15.02
CA LEU A 135 7.07 6.71 -14.22
C LEU A 135 8.52 6.24 -14.08
N SER A 136 9.46 7.11 -14.43
CA SER A 136 10.84 6.96 -13.99
C SER A 136 10.97 7.23 -12.48
N PHE A 137 12.08 6.81 -11.89
CA PHE A 137 12.39 7.11 -10.49
C PHE A 137 12.33 8.62 -10.18
N THR A 138 12.91 9.46 -11.05
CA THR A 138 12.96 10.91 -10.84
C THR A 138 11.59 11.58 -11.00
N GLU A 139 10.76 11.09 -11.93
CA GLU A 139 9.35 11.53 -12.03
C GLU A 139 8.55 11.14 -10.78
N GLY A 140 8.79 9.94 -10.24
CA GLY A 140 8.22 9.51 -8.95
C GLY A 140 8.66 10.42 -7.79
N VAL A 141 9.94 10.77 -7.69
CA VAL A 141 10.45 11.72 -6.68
C VAL A 141 9.80 13.11 -6.85
N ARG A 142 9.63 13.58 -8.09
CA ARG A 142 8.93 14.84 -8.36
C ARG A 142 7.47 14.78 -7.91
N MET A 143 6.80 13.66 -8.16
CA MET A 143 5.43 13.44 -7.73
C MET A 143 5.29 13.44 -6.20
N ILE A 144 6.21 12.79 -5.47
CA ILE A 144 6.20 12.81 -4.00
C ILE A 144 6.28 14.25 -3.51
N HIS A 145 7.26 15.02 -3.99
CA HIS A 145 7.43 16.43 -3.57
C HIS A 145 6.22 17.30 -3.94
N GLY A 146 5.65 17.12 -5.13
CA GLY A 146 4.51 17.91 -5.59
C GLY A 146 3.22 17.66 -4.79
N ASN A 147 3.11 16.51 -4.12
CA ASN A 147 1.95 16.13 -3.33
C ASN A 147 2.16 16.30 -1.80
N MET A 148 3.28 16.89 -1.36
CA MET A 148 3.53 17.13 0.06
C MET A 148 2.61 18.21 0.63
N ASN A 149 1.91 17.90 1.72
CA ASN A 149 1.13 18.89 2.47
C ASN A 149 2.02 19.63 3.48
N PRO A 150 1.99 20.97 3.59
CA PRO A 150 2.94 21.76 4.39
C PRO A 150 3.09 21.40 5.88
N PHE A 151 2.11 20.72 6.48
CA PHE A 151 2.10 20.38 7.90
C PHE A 151 1.90 18.88 8.16
N ASP A 152 2.51 18.04 7.32
CA ASP A 152 2.39 16.58 7.40
C ASP A 152 3.77 15.86 7.32
N PRO A 153 4.66 16.08 8.30
CA PRO A 153 5.99 15.47 8.30
C PRO A 153 5.96 13.94 8.33
N PHE A 154 4.93 13.36 8.95
CA PHE A 154 4.71 11.92 8.94
C PHE A 154 4.38 11.43 7.52
N GLY A 155 3.42 12.06 6.84
CA GLY A 155 3.07 11.70 5.46
C GLY A 155 4.21 11.91 4.48
N TRP A 156 5.06 12.93 4.65
CA TRP A 156 6.25 13.11 3.81
C TRP A 156 7.18 11.90 3.87
N PHE A 157 7.47 11.44 5.09
CA PHE A 157 8.31 10.26 5.31
C PHE A 157 7.62 9.00 4.80
N ALA A 158 6.33 8.83 5.10
CA ALA A 158 5.54 7.67 4.69
C ALA A 158 5.46 7.55 3.16
N ALA A 159 5.14 8.63 2.44
CA ALA A 159 5.10 8.64 0.98
C ALA A 159 6.45 8.34 0.34
N ALA A 160 7.54 8.90 0.89
CA ALA A 160 8.88 8.59 0.43
C ALA A 160 9.20 7.09 0.61
N PHE A 161 8.84 6.52 1.76
CA PHE A 161 9.04 5.10 2.05
C PHE A 161 8.16 4.20 1.17
N GLU A 162 6.87 4.51 1.00
CA GLU A 162 5.91 3.78 0.19
C GLU A 162 6.35 3.73 -1.28
N TRP A 163 6.81 4.84 -1.84
CA TRP A 163 7.31 4.88 -3.21
C TRP A 163 8.66 4.21 -3.39
N TRP A 164 9.55 4.33 -2.40
CA TRP A 164 10.79 3.56 -2.39
C TRP A 164 10.49 2.05 -2.37
N ALA A 165 9.57 1.60 -1.51
CA ALA A 165 9.19 0.20 -1.39
C ALA A 165 8.51 -0.30 -2.67
N THR A 166 7.66 0.53 -3.29
CA THR A 166 7.03 0.25 -4.58
C THR A 166 8.07 0.07 -5.68
N TYR A 167 9.04 1.00 -5.79
CA TYR A 167 10.12 0.90 -6.77
C TYR A 167 10.99 -0.34 -6.51
N TYR A 168 11.31 -0.62 -5.24
CA TYR A 168 12.10 -1.79 -4.86
C TYR A 168 11.39 -3.11 -5.20
N LEU A 169 10.08 -3.18 -4.97
CA LEU A 169 9.24 -4.33 -5.28
C LEU A 169 9.15 -4.59 -6.79
N ILE A 170 8.89 -3.53 -7.57
CA ILE A 170 8.70 -3.63 -9.03
C ILE A 170 10.04 -3.85 -9.74
N TRP A 171 11.10 -3.17 -9.27
CA TRP A 171 12.47 -3.20 -9.78
C TRP A 171 12.55 -3.23 -11.33
N PRO A 172 12.10 -2.16 -12.00
CA PRO A 172 12.00 -2.14 -13.47
C PRO A 172 13.38 -2.17 -14.13
N GLU A 173 13.56 -3.02 -15.15
CA GLU A 173 14.84 -3.19 -15.85
C GLU A 173 15.31 -1.95 -16.60
N ASP A 174 14.37 -1.20 -17.18
CA ASP A 174 14.61 0.03 -17.93
C ASP A 174 14.53 1.29 -17.06
N GLY A 175 14.28 1.12 -15.75
CA GLY A 175 14.12 2.22 -14.79
C GLY A 175 12.74 2.88 -14.79
N TYR A 176 11.76 2.33 -15.53
CA TYR A 176 10.40 2.88 -15.63
C TYR A 176 9.35 1.93 -15.05
N MET A 177 8.65 2.36 -14.01
CA MET A 177 7.52 1.63 -13.45
C MET A 177 6.30 1.84 -14.33
N LYS A 178 5.74 0.76 -14.90
CA LYS A 178 4.54 0.86 -15.72
C LYS A 178 3.33 1.21 -14.87
N LYS A 179 2.42 1.98 -15.46
CA LYS A 179 1.16 2.38 -14.84
C LYS A 179 0.33 1.17 -14.38
N SER A 180 0.31 0.09 -15.16
CA SER A 180 -0.35 -1.17 -14.78
C SER A 180 0.24 -1.79 -13.51
N ASP A 181 1.56 -1.75 -13.36
CA ASP A 181 2.26 -2.42 -12.26
C ASP A 181 2.08 -1.62 -10.97
N VAL A 182 2.14 -0.28 -11.07
CA VAL A 182 1.81 0.61 -9.95
C VAL A 182 0.34 0.44 -9.55
N ARG A 183 -0.59 0.32 -10.52
CA ARG A 183 -2.02 0.05 -10.23
C ARG A 183 -2.21 -1.26 -9.47
N ALA A 184 -1.44 -2.30 -9.81
CA ALA A 184 -1.47 -3.60 -9.12
C ALA A 184 -0.93 -3.53 -7.67
N VAL A 185 -0.14 -2.51 -7.32
CA VAL A 185 0.20 -2.24 -5.92
C VAL A 185 -1.04 -1.77 -5.16
N TYR A 186 -1.85 -0.85 -5.72
CA TYR A 186 -3.01 -0.27 -5.01
C TYR A 186 -4.09 -1.29 -4.62
N ASN A 187 -4.23 -2.39 -5.32
CA ASN A 187 -5.20 -3.44 -4.95
C ASN A 187 -4.52 -4.70 -4.39
N GLY A 188 -3.21 -4.67 -4.14
CA GLY A 188 -2.44 -5.75 -3.50
C GLY A 188 -2.15 -6.97 -4.38
N SER A 189 -2.63 -6.99 -5.61
CA SER A 189 -2.56 -8.14 -6.50
C SER A 189 -1.13 -8.53 -6.88
N ILE A 190 -0.25 -7.54 -7.00
CA ILE A 190 1.17 -7.75 -7.28
C ILE A 190 1.86 -8.60 -6.21
N PHE A 191 1.41 -8.52 -4.94
CA PHE A 191 2.00 -9.28 -3.85
C PHE A 191 1.73 -10.78 -3.97
N TYR A 192 0.48 -11.15 -4.26
CA TYR A 192 0.10 -12.54 -4.55
C TYR A 192 0.87 -13.09 -5.74
N HIS A 193 1.00 -12.28 -6.79
CA HIS A 193 1.77 -12.68 -7.96
C HIS A 193 3.24 -12.97 -7.63
N ILE A 194 3.93 -12.06 -6.92
CA ILE A 194 5.35 -12.22 -6.60
C ILE A 194 5.58 -13.38 -5.62
N SER A 195 4.68 -13.55 -4.65
CA SER A 195 4.78 -14.62 -3.65
C SER A 195 4.44 -16.00 -4.21
N GLY A 196 3.62 -16.07 -5.26
CA GLY A 196 3.03 -17.31 -5.76
C GLY A 196 1.91 -17.87 -4.86
N ARG A 197 1.40 -17.07 -3.92
CA ARG A 197 0.28 -17.46 -3.06
C ARG A 197 -1.04 -17.21 -3.77
N GLU A 198 -1.94 -18.18 -3.70
CA GLU A 198 -3.31 -18.02 -4.18
C GLU A 198 -4.10 -17.09 -3.23
N PRO A 199 -4.85 -16.11 -3.74
CA PRO A 199 -5.76 -15.34 -2.92
C PRO A 199 -6.86 -16.24 -2.35
N LYS A 200 -7.24 -16.00 -1.10
CA LYS A 200 -8.43 -16.63 -0.50
C LYS A 200 -9.64 -15.80 -0.94
N TYR A 201 -10.56 -16.43 -1.67
CA TYR A 201 -11.81 -15.81 -2.15
C TYR A 201 -13.02 -16.46 -1.51
#